data_AF-A0A8J8MJA2-F1
#
_entry.id   AF-A0A8J8MJA2-F1
#
_cell.length_a   1.000
_cell.length_b   1.000
_cell.length_c   1.000
_cell.angle_alpha   90.00
_cell.angle_beta   90.00
_cell.angle_gamma   90.00
#
_symmetry.space_group_name_H-M   'P 1'
#
loop_
_entity.id
_entity.type
_entity.pdbx_description
1 polymer ?
#
loop_
_entity_poly.entity_id
_entity_poly.type
_entity_poly.pdbx_seq_one_letter_code
_entity_poly.pdbx_strand_id
1 'polypeptide(L)'
;MSEKSHILNDEAFQNISPQKLKLMVDMLNDMTDKSMEQKVQVLFSYGVQMKQKGLQFTKKESSLIIDSMKNNLSESDRNKLDMVVTMMEMM
;
A
#
# COMPACT_ATOMS: atom_id res chain seq x y z
N MET A 1 18.63 -8.60 -3.14
CA MET A 1 18.06 -8.88 -1.80
C MET A 1 16.71 -8.18 -1.78
N SER A 2 15.63 -8.96 -1.68
CA SER A 2 14.28 -8.58 -2.12
C SER A 2 13.58 -7.63 -1.14
N GLU A 3 13.14 -6.47 -1.62
CA GLU A 3 12.42 -5.42 -0.87
C GLU A 3 11.22 -5.92 -0.04
N LYS A 4 10.68 -7.09 -0.40
CA LYS A 4 9.64 -7.81 0.36
C LYS A 4 10.02 -8.10 1.82
N SER A 5 11.31 -8.15 2.18
CA SER A 5 11.76 -8.54 3.53
C SER A 5 11.80 -7.42 4.58
N HIS A 6 11.79 -6.13 4.18
CA HIS A 6 11.88 -5.06 5.17
C HIS A 6 10.53 -4.69 5.82
N ILE A 7 9.44 -4.81 5.06
CA ILE A 7 8.09 -4.46 5.55
C ILE A 7 7.56 -5.54 6.51
N LEU A 8 7.82 -6.81 6.20
CA LEU A 8 7.35 -7.96 6.99
C LEU A 8 8.04 -8.10 8.36
N ASN A 9 9.18 -7.42 8.55
CA ASN A 9 9.92 -7.43 9.81
C ASN A 9 9.47 -6.31 10.78
N ASP A 10 8.59 -5.39 10.36
CA ASP A 10 8.07 -4.37 11.27
C ASP A 10 7.00 -4.97 12.20
N GLU A 11 7.00 -4.56 13.47
CA GLU A 11 6.01 -4.97 14.46
C GLU A 11 4.56 -4.69 14.01
N ALA A 12 4.35 -3.68 13.17
CA ALA A 12 3.06 -3.38 12.56
C ALA A 12 2.51 -4.54 11.72
N PHE A 13 3.39 -5.36 11.14
CA PHE A 13 3.02 -6.51 10.31
C PHE A 13 3.09 -7.84 11.06
N GLN A 14 3.58 -7.87 12.30
CA GLN A 14 3.62 -9.10 13.12
C GLN A 14 2.22 -9.62 13.48
N ASN A 15 1.24 -8.72 13.64
CA ASN A 15 -0.15 -9.06 13.97
C ASN A 15 -1.12 -8.82 12.81
N ILE A 16 -0.62 -8.68 11.58
CA ILE A 16 -1.48 -8.46 10.42
C ILE A 16 -2.38 -9.67 10.17
N SER A 17 -3.66 -9.44 9.88
CA SER A 17 -4.56 -10.54 9.56
C SER A 17 -4.16 -11.20 8.22
N PRO A 18 -4.35 -12.52 8.05
CA PRO A 18 -4.02 -13.21 6.80
C PRO A 18 -4.71 -12.61 5.57
N GLN A 19 -5.92 -12.06 5.76
CA GLN A 19 -6.70 -11.42 4.71
C GLN A 19 -6.06 -10.10 4.24
N LYS A 20 -5.60 -9.27 5.18
CA LYS A 20 -4.87 -8.03 4.87
C LYS A 20 -3.54 -8.32 4.19
N LEU A 21 -2.81 -9.33 4.68
CA LEU A 21 -1.54 -9.74 4.10
C LEU A 21 -1.71 -10.19 2.65
N LYS A 22 -2.73 -11.00 2.37
CA LYS A 22 -3.04 -11.44 1.01
C LYS A 22 -3.35 -10.25 0.09
N LEU A 23 -4.21 -9.33 0.53
CA LEU A 23 -4.54 -8.13 -0.23
C LEU A 23 -3.31 -7.24 -0.48
N MET A 24 -2.42 -7.11 0.50
CA MET A 24 -1.17 -6.36 0.34
C MET A 24 -0.25 -7.01 -0.70
N VAL A 25 -0.10 -8.34 -0.65
CA VAL A 25 0.72 -9.08 -1.62
C VAL A 25 0.13 -8.96 -3.02
N ASP A 26 -1.18 -9.16 -3.16
CA ASP A 26 -1.89 -9.05 -4.44
C ASP A 26 -1.76 -7.61 -5.00
N MET A 27 -1.96 -6.59 -4.16
CA MET A 27 -1.78 -5.18 -4.52
C MET A 27 -0.36 -4.86 -4.99
N LEU A 28 0.67 -5.30 -4.26
CA LEU A 28 2.07 -5.06 -4.64
C LEU A 28 2.45 -5.79 -5.94
N ASN A 29 1.95 -7.02 -6.12
CA ASN A 29 2.14 -7.76 -7.37
C ASN A 29 1.43 -7.04 -8.53
N ASP A 30 0.20 -6.56 -8.33
CA ASP A 30 -0.52 -5.79 -9.33
C ASP A 30 0.19 -4.48 -9.66
N MET A 31 0.83 -3.83 -8.71
CA MET A 31 1.60 -2.60 -8.96
C MET A 31 2.95 -2.84 -9.65
N THR A 32 3.43 -4.08 -9.68
CA THR A 32 4.70 -4.42 -10.33
C THR A 32 4.57 -4.17 -11.83
N ASP A 33 5.58 -3.53 -12.43
CA ASP A 33 5.64 -3.14 -13.86
C ASP A 33 4.53 -2.19 -14.37
N LYS A 34 3.67 -1.66 -13.49
CA LYS A 34 2.65 -0.65 -13.85
C LYS A 34 3.20 0.78 -13.83
N SER A 35 2.59 1.66 -14.62
CA SER A 35 2.88 3.10 -14.56
C SER A 35 2.37 3.71 -13.25
N MET A 36 2.87 4.88 -12.85
CA MET A 36 2.44 5.54 -11.61
C MET A 36 0.92 5.75 -11.54
N GLU A 37 0.32 6.22 -12.64
CA GLU A 37 -1.12 6.46 -12.72
C GLU A 37 -1.92 5.16 -12.51
N GLN A 38 -1.43 4.06 -13.08
CA GLN A 38 -2.03 2.75 -12.88
C GLN A 38 -1.84 2.25 -11.45
N LYS A 39 -0.66 2.46 -10.83
CA LYS A 39 -0.41 2.09 -9.43
C LYS A 39 -1.37 2.83 -8.50
N VAL A 40 -1.60 4.12 -8.75
CA VAL A 40 -2.60 4.93 -8.02
C VAL A 40 -4.01 4.34 -8.14
N GLN A 41 -4.43 3.96 -9.35
CA GLN A 41 -5.74 3.33 -9.56
C GLN A 41 -5.86 1.98 -8.84
N VAL A 42 -4.79 1.18 -8.82
CA VAL A 42 -4.74 -0.07 -8.06
C VAL A 42 -4.88 0.22 -6.56
N LEU A 43 -4.10 1.16 -6.01
CA LEU A 43 -4.15 1.56 -4.60
C LEU A 43 -5.57 1.94 -4.18
N PHE A 44 -6.22 2.80 -4.97
CA PHE A 44 -7.60 3.22 -4.74
C PHE A 44 -8.58 2.04 -4.78
N SER A 45 -8.47 1.19 -5.81
CA SER A 45 -9.35 0.02 -5.97
C SER A 45 -9.22 -0.94 -4.79
N TYR A 46 -7.99 -1.20 -4.33
CA TYR A 46 -7.75 -2.05 -3.16
C TYR A 46 -8.27 -1.43 -1.86
N GLY A 47 -8.13 -0.12 -1.65
CA GLY A 47 -8.73 0.53 -0.47
C GLY A 47 -10.24 0.44 -0.42
N VAL A 48 -10.91 0.62 -1.57
CA VAL A 48 -12.36 0.41 -1.67
C VAL A 48 -12.72 -1.04 -1.35
N GLN A 49 -11.99 -2.01 -1.92
CA GLN A 49 -12.22 -3.43 -1.64
C GLN A 49 -12.00 -3.79 -0.17
N MET A 50 -10.95 -3.24 0.46
CA MET A 50 -10.71 -3.45 1.89
C MET A 50 -11.88 -2.90 2.72
N LYS A 51 -12.29 -1.65 2.45
CA LYS A 51 -13.41 -1.03 3.15
C LYS A 51 -14.70 -1.83 3.01
N GLN A 52 -15.01 -2.34 1.81
CA GLN A 52 -16.15 -3.23 1.57
C GLN A 52 -16.07 -4.53 2.37
N LYS A 53 -14.88 -5.05 2.62
CA LYS A 53 -14.63 -6.23 3.45
C LYS A 53 -14.58 -5.93 4.95
N GLY A 54 -14.81 -4.67 5.37
CA GLY A 54 -14.63 -4.22 6.75
C GLY A 54 -13.16 -4.26 7.20
N LEU A 55 -12.23 -4.27 6.26
CA LEU A 55 -10.79 -4.25 6.50
C LEU A 55 -10.27 -2.82 6.31
N GLN A 56 -9.33 -2.42 7.15
CA GLN A 56 -8.63 -1.15 7.06
C GLN A 56 -7.19 -1.35 7.49
N PHE A 57 -6.23 -0.85 6.72
CA PHE A 57 -4.86 -0.72 7.19
C PHE A 57 -4.81 0.37 8.27
N THR A 58 -4.15 0.07 9.37
CA THR A 58 -3.85 1.07 10.39
C THR A 58 -2.92 2.14 9.79
N LYS A 59 -2.90 3.33 10.39
CA LYS A 59 -1.99 4.40 9.94
C LYS A 59 -0.54 3.92 9.87
N LYS A 60 -0.10 3.10 10.84
CA LYS A 60 1.26 2.53 10.86
C LYS A 60 1.50 1.56 9.69
N GLU A 61 0.57 0.64 9.43
CA GLU A 61 0.65 -0.29 8.29
C GLU A 61 0.68 0.46 6.95
N SER A 62 -0.22 1.43 6.77
CA SER A 62 -0.30 2.25 5.55
C SER A 62 0.98 3.05 5.32
N SER A 63 1.48 3.75 6.34
CA SER A 63 2.73 4.52 6.23
C SER A 63 3.91 3.66 5.82
N LEU A 64 4.05 2.45 6.39
CA LEU A 64 5.14 1.54 6.04
C LEU A 64 5.05 1.04 4.58
N ILE A 65 3.85 0.71 4.11
CA ILE A 65 3.63 0.32 2.71
C ILE A 65 4.02 1.47 1.78
N ILE A 66 3.53 2.67 2.09
CA ILE A 66 3.77 3.88 1.32
C ILE A 66 5.26 4.22 1.30
N ASP A 67 5.93 4.22 2.44
CA ASP A 67 7.36 4.53 2.54
C ASP A 67 8.20 3.51 1.77
N SER A 68 7.83 2.22 1.85
CA SER A 68 8.47 1.18 1.05
C SER A 68 8.27 1.41 -0.45
N MET A 69 7.10 1.86 -0.88
CA MET A 69 6.85 2.21 -2.27
C MET A 69 7.62 3.47 -2.69
N LYS A 70 7.64 4.50 -1.84
CA LYS A 70 8.29 5.80 -2.08
C LYS A 70 9.80 5.69 -2.25
N ASN A 71 10.46 4.73 -1.60
CA ASN A 71 11.91 4.56 -1.67
C ASN A 71 12.44 4.52 -3.11
N ASN A 72 11.69 3.95 -4.05
CA ASN A 72 12.09 3.82 -5.46
C ASN A 72 11.39 4.81 -6.41
N LEU A 73 10.60 5.75 -5.87
CA LEU A 73 9.82 6.69 -6.65
C LEU A 73 10.50 8.06 -6.76
N SER A 74 10.29 8.72 -7.90
CA SER A 74 10.64 10.12 -8.09
C SER A 74 9.81 11.04 -7.18
N GLU A 75 10.28 12.24 -6.89
CA GLU A 75 9.56 13.20 -6.04
C GLU A 75 8.13 13.51 -6.54
N SER A 76 7.96 13.61 -7.87
CA SER A 76 6.65 13.79 -8.51
C SER A 76 5.71 12.60 -8.24
N ASP A 77 6.24 11.38 -8.29
CA ASP A 77 5.48 10.16 -8.05
C ASP A 77 5.11 9.98 -6.58
N ARG A 78 6.01 10.38 -5.66
CA ARG A 78 5.75 10.37 -4.21
C ARG A 78 4.56 11.28 -3.87
N ASN A 79 4.52 12.49 -4.44
CA ASN A 79 3.42 13.43 -4.23
C ASN A 79 2.07 12.88 -4.71
N LYS A 80 2.04 12.21 -5.87
CA LYS A 80 0.83 11.56 -6.38
C LYS A 80 0.34 10.47 -5.44
N LEU A 81 1.26 9.65 -4.93
CA LEU A 81 0.94 8.57 -4.01
C LEU A 81 0.38 9.11 -2.69
N ASP A 82 1.00 10.16 -2.13
CA ASP A 82 0.55 10.81 -0.90
C ASP A 82 -0.84 11.43 -1.01
N MET A 83 -1.13 12.06 -2.14
CA MET A 83 -2.45 12.64 -2.39
C MET A 83 -3.54 11.56 -2.35
N VAL A 84 -3.28 10.41 -2.96
CA VAL A 84 -4.23 9.29 -3.03
C VAL A 84 -4.45 8.66 -1.67
N VAL A 85 -3.38 8.48 -0.89
CA VAL A 85 -3.45 7.97 0.48
C VAL A 85 -4.28 8.91 1.34
N THR A 86 -4.01 10.21 1.26
CA THR A 86 -4.76 11.23 2.01
C THR A 86 -6.25 11.16 1.65
N MET A 87 -6.58 11.00 0.36
CA MET A 87 -7.97 10.81 -0.07
C MET A 87 -8.59 9.54 0.53
N MET A 88 -7.85 8.42 0.59
CA MET A 88 -8.30 7.16 1.18
C MET A 88 -8.50 7.25 2.70
N GLU A 89 -7.67 8.02 3.41
CA GLU A 89 -7.85 8.28 4.85
C GLU A 89 -9.09 9.13 5.13
N MET A 90 -9.48 10.00 4.20
CA MET A 90 -10.66 10.86 4.32
C MET A 90 -11.98 10.16 3.95
N MET A 91 -11.95 8.98 3.32
CA MET A 91 -13.12 8.24 2.86
C MET A 91 -13.73 7.34 3.95
#